data_AF-A0AAC9R578-F1
#
_entry.id   AF-A0AAC9R578-F1
#
_cell.length_a   1.000
_cell.length_b   1.000
_cell.length_c   1.000
_cell.angle_alpha   90.00
_cell.angle_beta   90.00
_cell.angle_gamma   90.00
#
_symmetry.space_group_name_H-M   'P 1'
#
loop_
_entity.id
_entity.type
_entity.pdbx_description
1 polymer ?
#
loop_
_entity_poly.entity_id
_entity_poly.type
_entity_poly.pdbx_seq_one_letter_code
_entity_poly.pdbx_strand_id
1 'polypeptide(L)'
;MDLEKKIAELRSKQNVISDKKNKKKQELDKLTKQFTDIEKQIEDLESQELHSALKEQNATPMEAASLFKEFKKLNLSPLEAVELLKKLNQGNSEANINNSSVN
;
A
#
# COMPACT_ATOMS: atom_id res chain seq x y z
N MET A 1 -4.98 -51.53 33.51
CA MET A 1 -3.90 -50.55 33.74
C MET A 1 -3.26 -50.04 32.45
N ASP A 2 -2.82 -50.87 31.50
CA ASP A 2 -2.14 -50.37 30.27
C ASP A 2 -3.04 -49.58 29.33
N LEU A 3 -4.31 -49.99 29.19
CA LEU A 3 -5.28 -49.25 28.37
C LEU A 3 -5.53 -47.85 28.93
N GLU A 4 -5.68 -47.71 30.25
CA GLU A 4 -5.90 -46.43 30.92
C GLU A 4 -4.70 -45.49 30.78
N LYS A 5 -3.48 -46.04 30.91
CA LYS A 5 -2.23 -45.28 30.64
C LYS A 5 -2.20 -44.78 29.19
N LYS A 6 -2.53 -45.64 28.22
CA LYS A 6 -2.54 -45.28 26.81
C LYS A 6 -3.61 -44.23 26.48
N ILE A 7 -4.78 -44.30 27.12
CA ILE A 7 -5.82 -43.28 27.02
C ILE A 7 -5.33 -41.94 27.59
N ALA A 8 -4.65 -41.94 28.74
CA ALA A 8 -4.09 -40.73 29.34
C ALA A 8 -3.01 -40.08 28.45
N GLU A 9 -2.12 -40.88 27.86
CA GLU A 9 -1.11 -40.39 26.91
C GLU A 9 -1.74 -39.77 25.65
N LEU A 10 -2.76 -40.41 25.09
CA LEU A 10 -3.48 -39.89 23.91
C LEU A 10 -4.19 -38.58 24.22
N ARG A 11 -4.82 -38.45 25.40
CA ARG A 11 -5.42 -37.18 25.85
C ARG A 11 -4.38 -36.08 26.03
N SER A 12 -3.21 -36.40 26.59
CA SER A 12 -2.11 -35.44 26.71
C SER A 12 -1.63 -34.96 25.34
N LYS A 13 -1.41 -35.87 24.39
CA LYS A 13 -1.05 -35.52 23.00
C LYS A 13 -2.11 -34.67 22.33
N GLN A 14 -3.40 -35.01 22.51
CA GLN A 14 -4.52 -34.23 21.99
C GLN A 14 -4.50 -32.80 22.52
N ASN A 15 -4.29 -32.61 23.82
CA ASN A 15 -4.23 -31.29 24.45
C ASN A 15 -3.07 -30.46 23.87
N VAL A 16 -1.87 -31.05 23.77
CA VAL A 16 -0.71 -30.36 23.18
C VAL A 16 -0.95 -29.94 21.72
N ILE A 17 -1.61 -30.78 20.93
CA ILE A 17 -1.95 -30.44 19.53
C ILE A 17 -2.99 -29.33 19.50
N SER A 18 -4.00 -29.37 20.38
CA SER A 18 -5.02 -28.33 20.51
C SER A 18 -4.40 -26.98 20.87
N ASP A 19 -3.49 -26.96 21.84
CA ASP A 19 -2.79 -25.75 22.27
C ASP A 19 -1.92 -25.18 21.15
N LYS A 20 -1.20 -26.04 20.41
CA LYS A 20 -0.43 -25.62 19.23
C LYS A 20 -1.32 -25.03 18.14
N LYS A 21 -2.48 -25.63 17.89
CA LYS A 21 -3.47 -25.11 16.92
C LYS A 21 -3.95 -23.73 17.34
N ASN A 22 -4.28 -23.54 18.61
CA ASN A 22 -4.75 -22.26 19.14
C ASN A 22 -3.68 -21.18 19.04
N LYS A 23 -2.42 -21.49 19.38
CA LYS A 23 -1.30 -20.56 19.23
C LYS A 23 -1.09 -20.14 17.78
N LYS A 24 -1.08 -21.10 16.84
CA LYS A 24 -0.96 -20.80 15.41
C LYS A 24 -2.11 -19.93 14.90
N LYS A 25 -3.34 -20.15 15.40
CA LYS A 25 -4.48 -19.30 15.06
C LYS A 25 -4.27 -17.86 15.54
N GLN A 26 -3.81 -17.67 16.78
CA GLN A 26 -3.51 -16.34 17.32
C GLN A 26 -2.38 -15.63 16.56
N GLU A 27 -1.34 -16.37 16.17
CA GLU A 27 -0.25 -15.84 15.33
C GLU A 27 -0.76 -15.40 13.96
N LEU A 28 -1.62 -16.21 13.33
CA LEU A 28 -2.24 -15.87 12.05
C LEU A 28 -3.11 -14.62 12.17
N ASP A 29 -3.97 -14.54 13.19
CA ASP A 29 -4.83 -13.37 13.42
C ASP A 29 -3.99 -12.10 13.63
N LYS A 30 -2.83 -12.21 14.29
CA LYS A 30 -1.89 -11.09 14.48
C LYS A 30 -1.24 -10.69 13.15
N LEU A 31 -0.76 -11.66 12.37
CA LEU A 31 -0.14 -11.41 11.06
C LEU A 31 -1.13 -10.78 10.09
N THR A 32 -2.38 -11.25 10.06
CA THR A 32 -3.43 -10.66 9.23
C THR A 32 -3.69 -9.20 9.60
N LYS A 33 -3.74 -8.86 10.89
CA LYS A 33 -3.87 -7.45 11.32
C LYS A 33 -2.69 -6.60 10.87
N GLN A 34 -1.47 -7.09 11.10
CA GLN A 34 -0.26 -6.38 10.67
C GLN A 34 -0.23 -6.15 9.16
N PHE A 35 -0.66 -7.15 8.38
CA PHE A 35 -0.77 -7.03 6.94
C PHE A 35 -1.76 -5.93 6.53
N THR A 36 -2.98 -5.94 7.08
CA THR A 36 -3.98 -4.89 6.80
C THR A 36 -3.51 -3.50 7.24
N ASP A 37 -2.81 -3.39 8.37
CA ASP A 37 -2.25 -2.11 8.83
C ASP A 37 -1.17 -1.59 7.86
N ILE A 38 -0.33 -2.48 7.32
CA ILE A 38 0.68 -2.13 6.32
C ILE A 38 0.03 -1.72 5.00
N GLU A 39 -0.98 -2.46 4.52
CA GLU A 39 -1.72 -2.09 3.30
C GLU A 39 -2.28 -0.67 3.42
N LYS A 40 -2.90 -0.35 4.56
CA LYS A 40 -3.41 1.00 4.82
C LYS A 40 -2.30 2.05 4.85
N GLN A 41 -1.15 1.75 5.47
CA GLN A 41 0.00 2.68 5.48
C GLN A 41 0.53 2.93 4.07
N ILE A 42 0.55 1.92 3.20
CA ILE A 42 0.94 2.07 1.81
C ILE A 42 -0.05 2.99 1.09
N GLU A 43 -1.36 2.75 1.21
CA GLU A 43 -2.39 3.60 0.59
C GLU A 43 -2.31 5.07 1.05
N ASP A 44 -2.07 5.29 2.35
CA ASP A 44 -1.90 6.62 2.94
C ASP A 44 -0.65 7.32 2.37
N LEU A 45 0.48 6.61 2.26
CA LEU A 45 1.73 7.14 1.71
C LEU A 45 1.62 7.44 0.21
N GLU A 46 1.03 6.54 -0.56
CA GLU A 46 0.77 6.71 -1.99
C GLU A 46 -0.11 7.93 -2.26
N SER A 47 -1.15 8.11 -1.44
CA SER A 47 -2.03 9.28 -1.50
C SER A 47 -1.29 10.57 -1.15
N GLN A 48 -0.44 10.54 -0.12
CA GLN A 48 0.36 11.69 0.29
C GLN A 48 1.38 12.10 -0.78
N GLU A 49 2.05 11.15 -1.43
CA GLU A 49 2.99 11.41 -2.52
C GLU A 49 2.25 12.05 -3.71
N LEU A 50 1.09 11.52 -4.10
CA LEU A 50 0.28 12.12 -5.17
C LEU A 50 -0.18 13.54 -4.84
N HIS A 51 -0.63 13.79 -3.61
CA HIS A 51 -0.97 15.14 -3.18
C HIS A 51 0.23 16.10 -3.19
N SER A 52 1.41 15.61 -2.80
CA SER A 52 2.65 16.40 -2.83
C SER A 52 3.05 16.75 -4.25
N ALA A 53 3.03 15.77 -5.17
CA ALA A 53 3.33 15.99 -6.59
C ALA A 53 2.35 16.99 -7.24
N LEU A 54 1.06 16.92 -6.91
CA LEU A 54 0.07 17.91 -7.39
C LEU A 54 0.36 19.33 -6.88
N LYS A 55 0.83 19.46 -5.64
CA LYS A 55 1.23 20.77 -5.07
C LYS A 55 2.50 21.30 -5.70
N GLU A 56 3.50 20.45 -5.96
CA GLU A 56 4.73 20.83 -6.66
C GLU A 56 4.46 21.36 -8.07
N GLN A 57 3.41 20.84 -8.70
CA GLN A 57 2.92 21.33 -10.00
C GLN A 57 2.09 22.62 -9.90
N ASN A 58 1.97 23.21 -8.71
CA ASN A 58 1.12 24.36 -8.42
C ASN A 58 -0.35 24.18 -8.84
N ALA A 59 -0.84 22.93 -8.88
CA ALA A 59 -2.22 22.66 -9.26
C ALA A 59 -3.18 23.26 -8.21
N THR A 60 -4.14 24.04 -8.68
CA THR A 60 -5.24 24.51 -7.83
C THR A 60 -6.09 23.32 -7.36
N PRO A 61 -6.87 23.45 -6.28
CA PRO A 61 -7.76 22.37 -5.83
C PRO A 61 -8.72 21.86 -6.91
N MET A 62 -9.17 22.75 -7.80
CA MET A 62 -10.07 22.39 -8.90
C MET A 62 -9.35 21.61 -10.01
N GLU A 63 -8.11 21.98 -10.34
CA GLU A 63 -7.27 21.25 -11.29
C GLU A 63 -6.85 19.90 -10.73
N ALA A 64 -6.44 19.84 -9.46
CA ALA A 64 -6.14 18.58 -8.77
C ALA A 64 -7.34 17.62 -8.83
N ALA A 65 -8.56 18.11 -8.54
CA ALA A 65 -9.76 17.29 -8.63
C ALA A 65 -10.07 16.80 -10.05
N SER A 66 -9.80 17.60 -11.07
CA SER A 66 -9.92 17.19 -12.47
C SER A 66 -8.88 16.13 -12.84
N LEU A 67 -7.63 16.32 -12.45
CA LEU A 67 -6.54 15.35 -12.64
C LEU A 67 -6.85 14.01 -11.95
N PHE A 68 -7.38 14.02 -10.72
CA PHE A 68 -7.84 12.80 -10.06
C PHE A 68 -8.91 12.05 -10.87
N LYS A 69 -9.85 12.76 -11.49
CA LYS A 69 -10.86 12.12 -12.36
C LYS A 69 -10.23 11.53 -13.61
N GLU A 70 -9.23 12.20 -14.18
CA GLU A 70 -8.51 11.71 -15.34
C GLU A 70 -7.67 10.48 -15.02
N PHE A 71 -6.92 10.49 -13.91
CA PHE A 71 -6.17 9.34 -13.43
C PHE A 71 -7.08 8.12 -13.21
N LYS A 72 -8.26 8.33 -12.62
CA LYS A 72 -9.27 7.27 -12.48
C LYS A 72 -9.78 6.75 -13.82
N LYS A 73 -10.04 7.61 -14.80
CA LYS A 73 -10.46 7.18 -16.15
C LYS A 73 -9.39 6.35 -16.85
N LEU A 74 -8.12 6.64 -16.58
CA LEU A 74 -6.95 5.94 -17.12
C LEU A 74 -6.57 4.70 -16.31
N ASN A 75 -7.30 4.40 -15.22
CA ASN A 75 -6.98 3.32 -14.26
C ASN A 75 -5.54 3.39 -13.72
N LEU A 76 -5.02 4.62 -13.54
CA LEU A 76 -3.69 4.82 -12.98
C LEU A 76 -3.72 4.66 -11.47
N SER A 77 -2.73 3.93 -10.95
CA SER A 77 -2.37 3.94 -9.53
C SER A 77 -1.81 5.32 -9.11
N PRO A 78 -1.82 5.65 -7.81
CA PRO A 78 -1.28 6.92 -7.35
C PRO A 78 0.19 7.13 -7.73
N LEU A 79 1.00 6.06 -7.68
CA LEU A 79 2.42 6.12 -8.07
C LEU A 79 2.62 6.37 -9.57
N GLU A 80 1.83 5.72 -10.43
CA GLU A 80 1.88 5.98 -11.87
C GLU A 80 1.45 7.42 -12.19
N ALA A 81 0.43 7.92 -11.49
CA ALA A 81 0.01 9.31 -11.61
C ALA A 81 1.11 10.29 -11.19
N VAL A 82 1.83 10.01 -10.10
CA VAL A 82 3.00 10.79 -9.66
C VAL A 82 4.10 10.79 -10.73
N GLU A 83 4.43 9.63 -11.27
CA GLU A 83 5.46 9.50 -12.30
C GLU A 83 5.10 10.29 -13.57
N LEU A 84 3.82 10.21 -13.98
CA LEU A 84 3.30 11.00 -15.09
C LEU A 84 3.43 12.50 -14.84
N LEU A 85 3.04 12.97 -13.66
CA LEU A 85 3.19 14.38 -13.26
C LEU A 85 4.66 14.80 -13.32
N LYS A 86 5.59 14.00 -12.77
CA LYS A 86 7.03 14.30 -12.81
C LYS A 86 7.56 14.41 -14.25
N LYS A 87 7.15 13.50 -15.14
CA LYS A 87 7.51 13.54 -16.58
C LYS A 87 7.01 14.80 -17.28
N LEU A 88 5.76 15.22 -17.00
CA LEU A 88 5.19 16.43 -17.58
C LEU A 88 5.93 17.70 -17.13
N ASN A 89 6.42 17.75 -15.90
CA ASN A 89 7.19 18.90 -15.41
C ASN A 89 8.58 19.00 -16.08
N GLN A 90 9.25 17.88 -16.28
CA GLN A 90 10.57 17.82 -16.94
C GLN A 90 10.48 18.24 -18.41
N GLY A 91 9.46 17.78 -19.14
CA GLY A 91 9.24 18.18 -20.53
C GLY A 91 8.98 19.69 -20.71
N ASN A 92 8.29 20.33 -19.76
CA ASN A 92 8.09 21.79 -19.78
C ASN A 92 9.38 22.56 -19.46
N SER A 93 10.28 21.98 -18.67
CA SER A 93 11.56 22.61 -18.31
C SER A 93 12.54 22.62 -19.49
N GLU A 94 12.56 21.57 -20.30
CA GLU A 94 13.40 21.48 -21.51
C GLU A 94 12.87 22.35 -22.67
N ALA A 95 11.54 22.46 -22.82
CA ALA A 95 10.94 23.30 -23.86
C ALA A 95 11.20 24.81 -23.65
N ASN A 96 11.41 25.26 -22.41
CA ASN A 96 11.59 26.67 -22.08
C ASN A 96 13.03 27.19 -22.29
N ILE A 97 14.03 26.30 -22.41
CA ILE A 97 15.44 26.68 -22.62
C ILE A 97 15.71 27.08 -24.09
N ASN A 98 14.90 26.57 -25.04
CA ASN A 98 15.12 26.82 -26.47
C ASN A 98 14.48 28.11 -27.01
N ASN A 99 13.76 28.88 -26.19
CA ASN A 99 13.10 30.13 -26.62
C ASN A 99 13.82 31.42 -26.20
N SER A 100 14.99 31.33 -25.55
CA SER A 100 15.79 32.50 -25.15
C SER A 100 17.11 32.60 -25.92
N SER A 101 17.06 32.69 -27.25
CA SER A 101 18.19 33.26 -28.01
C SER A 101 17.74 33.73 -29.40
N VAL A 102 17.03 34.86 -29.44
CA VAL A 102 17.03 35.74 -30.60
C VAL A 102 17.13 37.18 -30.09
N ASN A 103 18.36 37.67 -30.03
CA ASN A 103 18.75 39.04 -30.37
C ASN A 103 20.26 39.11 -30.55
#